data_AF-A0A7Y9HZ51-F1
#
_entry.id   AF-A0A7Y9HZ51-F1
#
_cell.length_a   1.000
_cell.length_b   1.000
_cell.length_c   1.000
_cell.angle_alpha   90.00
_cell.angle_beta   90.00
_cell.angle_gamma   90.00
#
_symmetry.space_group_name_H-M   'P 1'
#
loop_
_entity.id
_entity.type
_entity.pdbx_description
1 polymer ?
#
loop_
_entity_poly.entity_id
_entity_poly.type
_entity_poly.pdbx_seq_one_letter_code
_entity_poly.pdbx_strand_id
1 'polypeptide(L)'
;MEWPNQEEIPKSYSTGNVSIGVDFGSLKDKGKILFVNPECSVIGVEDTPYMLFTTPKFDEIDLPPTVKDKIHEGKSLVFQPSFISKVLKNSEHSLIPEWIADFTKVEFLRFQRVNVGDLSILKDLPVQHLMLEDIKLSDSDNLIIAISQFKHLKKVSYDESLPLEVKEAIEKLNLKLTLVTAGVKG
;
A
#
# COMPACT_ATOMS: atom_id res chain seq x y z
N MET A 1 10.17 -2.16 50.03
CA MET A 1 9.21 -2.41 48.95
C MET A 1 9.29 -1.21 48.03
N GLU A 2 10.09 -1.33 46.97
CA GLU A 2 10.26 -0.28 45.96
C GLU A 2 9.14 -0.41 44.94
N TRP A 3 8.50 0.72 44.64
CA TRP A 3 7.52 0.83 43.57
C TRP A 3 8.26 0.86 42.22
N PRO A 4 7.79 0.17 41.18
CA PRO A 4 8.45 0.21 39.87
C PRO A 4 8.23 1.57 39.19
N ASN A 5 9.28 2.04 38.48
CA ASN A 5 9.35 3.29 37.72
C ASN A 5 8.26 3.38 36.64
N GLN A 6 7.64 4.56 36.52
CA GLN A 6 6.54 4.89 35.62
C GLN A 6 6.94 5.18 34.16
N GLU A 7 8.03 4.60 33.66
CA GLU A 7 8.52 4.85 32.29
C GLU A 7 8.64 3.56 31.47
N GLU A 8 7.55 2.81 31.32
CA GLU A 8 7.49 1.71 30.33
C GLU A 8 6.05 1.26 29.99
N ILE A 9 5.08 2.19 30.02
CA ILE A 9 3.73 1.90 29.53
C ILE A 9 3.58 2.50 28.13
N PRO A 10 3.41 1.70 27.06
CA PRO A 10 3.03 2.22 25.76
C PRO A 10 1.76 3.03 25.91
N LYS A 11 1.80 4.32 25.56
CA LYS A 11 0.60 5.16 25.52
C LYS A 11 -0.33 4.61 24.44
N SER A 12 -1.31 3.81 24.83
CA SER A 12 -2.40 3.40 23.96
C SER A 12 -3.27 4.63 23.68
N TYR A 13 -3.18 5.17 22.46
CA TYR A 13 -4.14 6.16 21.97
C TYR A 13 -5.41 5.44 21.52
N SER A 14 -6.28 5.14 22.48
CA SER A 14 -7.61 4.59 22.23
C SER A 14 -8.62 5.74 22.03
N THR A 15 -8.73 6.29 20.81
CA THR A 15 -9.89 7.12 20.44
C THR A 15 -10.13 7.12 18.93
N GLY A 16 -10.95 6.16 18.50
CA GLY A 16 -11.45 6.01 17.14
C GLY A 16 -11.31 4.55 16.70
N ASN A 17 -12.43 3.85 16.50
CA ASN A 17 -12.42 2.53 15.89
C ASN A 17 -11.92 2.64 14.44
N VAL A 18 -10.60 2.65 14.27
CA VAL A 18 -9.94 2.40 12.99
C VAL A 18 -9.86 0.88 12.87
N SER A 19 -10.97 0.27 12.44
CA SER A 19 -10.95 -1.13 12.04
C SER A 19 -10.18 -1.22 10.74
N ILE A 20 -8.86 -1.45 10.81
CA ILE A 20 -8.11 -1.88 9.65
C ILE A 20 -8.55 -3.32 9.37
N GLY A 21 -9.51 -3.46 8.46
CA GLY A 21 -9.90 -4.76 7.92
C GLY A 21 -8.76 -5.30 7.06
N VAL A 22 -7.70 -5.80 7.69
CA VAL A 22 -6.65 -6.55 6.99
C VAL A 22 -7.19 -7.95 6.78
N ASP A 23 -7.47 -8.30 5.53
CA ASP A 23 -7.72 -9.70 5.18
C ASP A 23 -6.40 -10.48 5.30
N PHE A 24 -6.21 -11.12 6.45
CA PHE A 24 -5.10 -12.02 6.73
C PHE A 24 -5.19 -13.35 5.97
N GLY A 25 -6.15 -13.54 5.05
CA GLY A 25 -6.30 -14.77 4.27
C GLY A 25 -5.02 -15.21 3.54
N SER A 26 -4.14 -14.27 3.20
CA SER A 26 -2.80 -14.55 2.64
C SER A 26 -1.74 -14.92 3.67
N LEU A 27 -1.93 -14.57 4.95
CA LEU A 27 -0.96 -14.68 6.04
C LEU A 27 -1.24 -15.83 7.03
N LYS A 28 -2.34 -16.57 6.89
CA LYS A 28 -2.67 -17.79 7.68
C LYS A 28 -2.32 -17.66 9.18
N ASP A 29 -2.80 -16.58 9.82
CA ASP A 29 -2.62 -16.30 11.25
C ASP A 29 -1.18 -16.02 11.74
N LYS A 30 -0.21 -15.84 10.83
CA LYS A 30 1.18 -15.47 11.17
C LYS A 30 1.45 -13.96 11.22
N GLY A 31 0.47 -13.16 10.79
CA GLY A 31 0.59 -11.72 10.73
C GLY A 31 0.39 -11.07 12.09
N LYS A 32 1.26 -10.12 12.45
CA LYS A 32 1.08 -9.24 13.60
C LYS A 32 1.30 -7.79 13.24
N ILE A 33 0.61 -6.88 13.92
CA ILE A 33 0.83 -5.44 13.76
C ILE A 33 2.14 -5.10 14.46
N LEU A 34 3.11 -4.56 13.71
CA LEU A 34 4.39 -4.06 14.25
C LEU A 34 4.32 -2.57 14.56
N PHE A 35 3.51 -1.83 13.80
CA PHE A 35 3.33 -0.39 13.96
C PHE A 35 1.96 0.02 13.44
N VAL A 36 1.33 0.97 14.11
CA VAL A 36 0.10 1.59 13.63
C VAL A 36 0.02 3.04 14.11
N ASN A 37 -0.28 3.94 13.18
CA ASN A 37 -0.70 5.30 13.44
C ASN A 37 -1.84 5.67 12.44
N PRO A 38 -2.39 6.88 12.50
CA PRO A 38 -3.47 7.29 11.58
C PRO A 38 -3.09 7.35 10.08
N GLU A 39 -1.80 7.28 9.75
CA GLU A 39 -1.25 7.49 8.40
C GLU A 39 -0.52 6.26 7.85
N CYS A 40 -0.29 5.23 8.69
CA CYS A 40 0.48 4.05 8.37
C CYS A 40 0.11 2.87 9.27
N SER A 41 0.15 1.67 8.69
CA SER A 41 0.10 0.41 9.42
C SER A 41 1.11 -0.55 8.83
N VAL A 42 1.94 -1.15 9.69
CA VAL A 42 2.93 -2.15 9.32
C VAL A 42 2.52 -3.48 9.92
N ILE A 43 2.29 -4.45 9.04
CA ILE A 43 2.06 -5.85 9.39
C ILE A 43 3.36 -6.63 9.15
N GLY A 44 3.76 -7.42 10.13
CA GLY A 44 4.93 -8.28 10.05
C GLY A 44 4.61 -9.75 10.23
N VAL A 45 5.57 -10.58 9.81
CA VAL A 45 5.63 -12.02 10.07
C VAL A 45 6.94 -12.26 10.80
N GLU A 46 6.91 -12.94 11.95
CA GLU A 46 8.13 -13.22 12.74
C GLU A 46 8.95 -11.94 13.05
N ASP A 47 8.27 -10.87 13.48
CA ASP A 47 8.87 -9.54 13.80
C ASP A 47 9.53 -8.81 12.63
N THR A 48 9.36 -9.30 11.40
CA THR A 48 9.90 -8.66 10.20
C THR A 48 8.78 -8.00 9.40
N PRO A 49 8.92 -6.72 8.98
CA PRO A 49 7.94 -6.06 8.12
C PRO A 49 7.64 -6.87 6.87
N TYR A 50 6.35 -7.04 6.58
CA TYR A 50 5.87 -7.82 5.45
C TYR A 50 4.93 -7.01 4.56
N MET A 51 4.00 -6.29 5.16
CA MET A 51 3.02 -5.48 4.45
C MET A 51 2.93 -4.09 5.08
N LEU A 52 3.03 -3.07 4.25
CA LEU A 52 2.88 -1.68 4.62
C LEU A 52 1.60 -1.13 3.98
N PHE A 53 0.75 -0.56 4.80
CA PHE A 53 -0.33 0.33 4.37
C PHE A 53 0.09 1.75 4.69
N THR A 54 0.01 2.66 3.74
CA THR A 54 0.48 4.02 3.93
C THR A 54 -0.41 5.04 3.22
N THR A 55 -0.51 6.22 3.82
CA THR A 55 -1.09 7.42 3.21
C THR A 55 0.02 8.32 2.67
N PRO A 56 -0.30 9.24 1.74
CA PRO A 56 0.69 10.19 1.22
C PRO A 56 1.34 11.10 2.26
N LYS A 57 0.76 11.21 3.47
CA LYS A 57 1.26 12.07 4.55
C LYS A 57 2.33 11.42 5.43
N PHE A 58 2.45 10.09 5.34
CA PHE A 58 3.34 9.34 6.21
C PHE A 58 4.80 9.45 5.78
N ASP A 59 5.69 9.66 6.76
CA ASP A 59 7.14 9.67 6.59
C ASP A 59 7.77 8.51 7.39
N GLU A 60 8.80 7.88 6.81
CA GLU A 60 9.51 6.78 7.47
C GLU A 60 10.24 7.19 8.76
N ILE A 61 10.45 8.48 9.01
CA ILE A 61 11.01 8.98 10.27
C ILE A 61 10.12 8.68 11.48
N ASP A 62 8.81 8.49 11.26
CA ASP A 62 7.84 8.20 12.31
C ASP A 62 7.87 6.72 12.75
N LEU A 63 8.62 5.87 12.04
CA LEU A 63 8.75 4.46 12.40
C LEU A 63 9.66 4.28 13.63
N PRO A 64 9.31 3.36 14.55
CA PRO A 64 10.23 2.96 15.60
C PRO A 64 11.47 2.29 14.97
N PRO A 65 12.67 2.46 15.55
CA PRO A 65 13.93 1.97 14.96
C PRO A 65 13.89 0.50 14.54
N THR A 66 13.27 -0.36 15.37
CA THR A 66 13.15 -1.80 15.11
C THR A 66 12.35 -2.14 13.86
N VAL A 67 11.42 -1.28 13.44
CA VAL A 67 10.64 -1.44 12.20
C VAL A 67 11.34 -0.72 11.06
N LYS A 68 11.87 0.49 11.31
CA LYS A 68 12.54 1.32 10.31
C LYS A 68 13.69 0.59 9.64
N ASP A 69 14.55 -0.09 10.42
CA ASP A 69 15.74 -0.78 9.90
C ASP A 69 15.43 -1.90 8.89
N LYS A 70 14.19 -2.40 8.88
CA LYS A 70 13.76 -3.53 8.05
C LYS A 70 12.58 -3.19 7.13
N ILE A 71 12.10 -1.94 7.13
CA ILE A 71 10.84 -1.61 6.45
C ILE A 71 10.94 -1.88 4.95
N HIS A 72 12.09 -1.57 4.34
CA HIS A 72 12.38 -1.77 2.92
C HIS A 72 12.47 -3.24 2.48
N GLU A 73 12.42 -4.19 3.43
CA GLU A 73 12.31 -5.62 3.16
C GLU A 73 10.85 -6.10 3.00
N GLY A 74 9.87 -5.21 3.19
CA GLY A 74 8.46 -5.51 3.01
C GLY A 74 8.15 -6.02 1.60
N LYS A 75 7.21 -6.96 1.51
CA LYS A 75 6.80 -7.60 0.25
C LYS A 75 5.56 -6.98 -0.40
N SER A 76 4.77 -6.27 0.39
CA SER A 76 3.49 -5.71 -0.04
C SER A 76 3.37 -4.25 0.35
N LEU A 77 3.10 -3.40 -0.63
CA LEU A 77 2.82 -1.98 -0.43
C LEU A 77 1.38 -1.66 -0.83
N VAL A 78 0.67 -0.96 0.05
CA VAL A 78 -0.70 -0.50 -0.19
C VAL A 78 -0.78 1.00 0.05
N PHE A 79 -1.03 1.75 -1.02
CA PHE A 79 -1.27 3.18 -1.00
C PHE A 79 -2.77 3.46 -0.91
N GLN A 80 -3.17 4.23 0.09
CA GLN A 80 -4.56 4.61 0.33
C GLN A 80 -4.64 6.06 0.84
N PRO A 81 -5.71 6.81 0.54
CA PRO A 81 -5.76 8.23 0.91
C PRO A 81 -5.90 8.44 2.42
N SER A 82 -6.57 7.52 3.12
CA SER A 82 -6.76 7.57 4.58
C SER A 82 -7.20 6.21 5.11
N PHE A 83 -6.99 5.98 6.41
CA PHE A 83 -7.57 4.83 7.13
C PHE A 83 -9.01 5.08 7.61
N ILE A 84 -9.56 6.28 7.38
CA ILE A 84 -10.91 6.68 7.82
C ILE A 84 -11.88 6.53 6.65
N SER A 85 -12.83 5.61 6.79
CA SER A 85 -13.79 5.20 5.76
C SER A 85 -14.79 6.26 5.27
N LYS A 86 -14.77 7.48 5.82
CA LYS A 86 -15.73 8.57 5.49
C LYS A 86 -15.15 9.73 4.68
N VAL A 87 -13.85 9.78 4.41
CA VAL A 87 -13.24 10.89 3.65
C VAL A 87 -13.20 10.54 2.16
N LEU A 88 -14.31 10.79 1.46
CA LEU A 88 -14.50 10.45 0.04
C LEU A 88 -14.65 11.67 -0.89
N LYS A 89 -14.33 12.89 -0.46
CA LYS A 89 -14.66 14.08 -1.28
C LYS A 89 -13.51 14.73 -2.03
N ASN A 90 -12.27 14.68 -1.54
CA ASN A 90 -11.12 15.23 -2.26
C ASN A 90 -9.98 14.22 -2.18
N SER A 91 -9.92 13.29 -3.14
CA SER A 91 -8.73 12.45 -3.33
C SER A 91 -7.62 13.37 -3.83
N GLU A 92 -6.85 13.94 -2.90
CA GLU A 92 -5.67 14.73 -3.22
C GLU A 92 -4.74 13.90 -4.11
N HIS A 93 -4.02 14.58 -5.00
CA HIS A 93 -2.99 13.95 -5.81
C HIS A 93 -2.04 13.23 -4.85
N SER A 94 -1.99 11.89 -4.95
CA SER A 94 -1.18 11.11 -4.04
C SER A 94 0.26 11.17 -4.53
N LEU A 95 1.04 12.10 -3.97
CA LEU A 95 2.49 12.07 -4.15
C LEU A 95 3.02 10.83 -3.44
N ILE A 96 3.78 10.03 -4.16
CA ILE A 96 4.45 8.86 -3.61
C ILE A 96 5.73 9.36 -2.93
N PRO A 97 5.92 9.12 -1.63
CA PRO A 97 7.14 9.55 -0.94
C PRO A 97 8.40 8.91 -1.53
N GLU A 98 9.52 9.64 -1.55
CA GLU A 98 10.75 9.18 -2.22
C GLU A 98 11.34 7.91 -1.60
N TRP A 99 11.25 7.76 -0.29
CA TRP A 99 11.75 6.59 0.45
C TRP A 99 11.07 5.27 0.06
N ILE A 100 9.94 5.32 -0.64
CA ILE A 100 9.30 4.13 -1.22
C ILE A 100 10.19 3.48 -2.29
N ALA A 101 11.04 4.26 -2.97
CA ALA A 101 11.97 3.74 -3.98
C ALA A 101 13.03 2.80 -3.37
N ASP A 102 13.29 2.89 -2.06
CA ASP A 102 14.34 2.13 -1.39
C ASP A 102 13.92 0.68 -1.07
N PHE A 103 12.67 0.30 -1.35
CA PHE A 103 12.20 -1.06 -1.12
C PHE A 103 12.88 -2.09 -2.04
N THR A 104 13.36 -3.18 -1.46
CA THR A 104 14.17 -4.18 -2.18
C THR A 104 13.43 -5.51 -2.44
N LYS A 105 12.26 -5.73 -1.81
CA LYS A 105 11.54 -7.01 -1.86
C LYS A 105 10.05 -6.90 -2.20
N VAL A 106 9.57 -5.72 -2.62
CA VAL A 106 8.15 -5.49 -2.90
C VAL A 106 7.74 -6.24 -4.16
N GLU A 107 6.96 -7.29 -3.97
CA GLU A 107 6.42 -8.12 -5.05
C GLU A 107 4.98 -7.69 -5.40
N PHE A 108 4.25 -7.10 -4.45
CA PHE A 108 2.87 -6.66 -4.60
C PHE A 108 2.71 -5.17 -4.28
N LEU A 109 2.09 -4.44 -5.20
CA LEU A 109 1.81 -3.01 -5.08
C LEU A 109 0.34 -2.77 -5.35
N ARG A 110 -0.37 -2.12 -4.42
CA ARG A 110 -1.79 -1.77 -4.56
C ARG A 110 -1.99 -0.28 -4.38
N PHE A 111 -2.71 0.32 -5.32
CA PHE A 111 -3.28 1.65 -5.22
C PHE A 111 -4.78 1.52 -4.98
N GLN A 112 -5.25 2.03 -3.85
CA GLN A 112 -6.65 1.92 -3.44
C GLN A 112 -7.22 3.30 -3.16
N ARG A 113 -8.27 3.70 -3.89
CA ARG A 113 -8.99 4.98 -3.66
C ARG A 113 -8.12 6.22 -3.81
N VAL A 114 -7.12 6.17 -4.68
CA VAL A 114 -6.17 7.26 -4.89
C VAL A 114 -6.27 7.82 -6.31
N ASN A 115 -5.85 9.07 -6.46
CA ASN A 115 -5.57 9.62 -7.78
C ASN A 115 -4.15 9.20 -8.17
N VAL A 116 -4.05 8.27 -9.12
CA VAL A 116 -2.79 7.72 -9.62
C VAL A 116 -2.22 8.69 -10.65
N GLY A 117 -1.05 9.24 -10.31
CA GLY A 117 -0.27 10.12 -11.17
C GLY A 117 0.96 9.42 -11.72
N ASP A 118 2.11 10.11 -11.66
CA ASP A 118 3.39 9.56 -12.09
C ASP A 118 3.84 8.41 -11.16
N LEU A 119 4.17 7.26 -11.75
CA LEU A 119 4.71 6.08 -11.07
C LEU A 119 6.19 5.83 -11.40
N SER A 120 6.86 6.78 -12.06
CA SER A 120 8.25 6.66 -12.52
C SER A 120 9.24 6.31 -11.39
N ILE A 121 8.99 6.80 -10.18
CA ILE A 121 9.79 6.52 -8.99
C ILE A 121 9.76 5.04 -8.57
N LEU A 122 8.75 4.28 -9.02
CA LEU A 122 8.55 2.89 -8.65
C LEU A 122 9.09 1.90 -9.68
N LYS A 123 9.60 2.37 -10.82
CA LYS A 123 9.96 1.51 -11.98
C LYS A 123 11.03 0.45 -11.68
N ASP A 124 11.91 0.73 -10.73
CA ASP A 124 13.03 -0.15 -10.37
C ASP A 124 12.68 -1.09 -9.20
N LEU A 125 11.49 -0.97 -8.62
CA LEU A 125 11.00 -1.91 -7.62
C LEU A 125 10.73 -3.30 -8.25
N PRO A 126 10.96 -4.40 -7.52
CA PRO A 126 10.74 -5.76 -8.01
C PRO A 126 9.26 -6.18 -8.04
N VAL A 127 8.36 -5.25 -8.37
CA VAL A 127 6.90 -5.46 -8.38
C VAL A 127 6.54 -6.49 -9.44
N GLN A 128 5.89 -7.58 -9.02
CA GLN A 128 5.39 -8.63 -9.91
C GLN A 128 3.90 -8.51 -10.16
N HIS A 129 3.17 -7.92 -9.21
CA HIS A 129 1.73 -7.72 -9.28
C HIS A 129 1.34 -6.30 -8.84
N LEU A 130 0.76 -5.55 -9.78
CA LEU A 130 0.16 -4.24 -9.56
C LEU A 130 -1.37 -4.39 -9.43
N MET A 131 -1.97 -3.78 -8.41
CA MET A 131 -3.42 -3.75 -8.22
C MET A 131 -3.94 -2.31 -8.21
N LEU A 132 -4.92 -2.03 -9.05
CA LEU A 132 -5.56 -0.73 -9.22
C LEU A 132 -7.03 -0.83 -8.79
N GLU A 133 -7.39 -0.24 -7.66
CA GLU A 133 -8.73 -0.35 -7.10
C GLU A 133 -9.32 1.02 -6.76
N ASP A 134 -10.52 1.28 -7.28
CA ASP A 134 -11.26 2.54 -7.08
C ASP A 134 -10.36 3.76 -7.35
N ILE A 135 -9.57 3.69 -8.42
CA ILE A 135 -8.57 4.73 -8.73
C ILE A 135 -9.18 5.82 -9.62
N LYS A 136 -8.60 7.02 -9.52
CA LYS A 136 -8.74 8.06 -10.54
C LYS A 136 -7.43 8.21 -11.27
N LEU A 137 -7.49 8.56 -12.55
CA LEU A 137 -6.32 8.80 -13.37
C LEU A 137 -6.20 10.30 -13.63
N SER A 138 -5.01 10.85 -13.38
CA SER A 138 -4.68 12.20 -13.85
C SER A 138 -4.30 12.20 -15.33
N ASP A 139 -3.63 11.14 -15.78
CA ASP A 139 -3.12 10.97 -17.14
C ASP A 139 -3.00 9.47 -17.47
N SER A 140 -3.84 9.00 -18.38
CA SER A 140 -3.86 7.59 -18.81
C SER A 140 -2.59 7.18 -19.54
N ASP A 141 -2.03 8.05 -20.39
CA ASP A 141 -0.85 7.73 -21.19
C ASP A 141 0.37 7.60 -20.29
N ASN A 142 0.51 8.51 -19.33
CA ASN A 142 1.59 8.44 -18.35
C ASN A 142 1.52 7.15 -17.51
N LEU A 143 0.31 6.73 -17.09
CA LEU A 143 0.15 5.45 -16.39
C LEU A 143 0.65 4.28 -17.24
N ILE A 144 0.25 4.21 -18.52
CA ILE A 144 0.67 3.12 -19.41
C ILE A 144 2.18 3.11 -19.61
N ILE A 145 2.78 4.29 -19.82
CA ILE A 145 4.24 4.43 -19.92
C ILE A 145 4.90 3.92 -18.65
N ALA A 146 4.43 4.34 -17.47
CA ALA A 146 5.02 3.92 -16.21
C ALA A 146 4.86 2.41 -15.99
N ILE A 147 3.68 1.84 -16.27
CA ILE A 147 3.45 0.38 -16.22
C ILE A 147 4.44 -0.37 -17.12
N SER A 148 4.70 0.13 -18.33
CA SER A 148 5.65 -0.50 -19.27
C SER A 148 7.10 -0.49 -18.79
N GLN A 149 7.44 0.37 -17.83
CA GLN A 149 8.80 0.48 -17.28
C GLN A 149 9.08 -0.51 -16.14
N PHE A 150 8.06 -1.14 -15.56
CA PHE A 150 8.27 -2.15 -14.51
C PHE A 150 8.87 -3.43 -15.09
N LYS A 151 10.16 -3.67 -14.80
CA LYS A 151 10.93 -4.80 -15.35
C LYS A 151 10.42 -6.17 -14.92
N HIS A 152 9.81 -6.25 -13.74
CA HIS A 152 9.41 -7.51 -13.10
C HIS A 152 7.90 -7.76 -13.14
N LEU A 153 7.12 -6.83 -13.67
CA LEU A 153 5.67 -6.88 -13.64
C LEU A 153 5.16 -8.00 -14.53
N LYS A 154 4.32 -8.87 -13.97
CA LYS A 154 3.72 -10.01 -14.67
C LYS A 154 2.20 -9.88 -14.76
N LYS A 155 1.60 -9.15 -13.82
CA LYS A 155 0.16 -9.10 -13.66
C LYS A 155 -0.30 -7.71 -13.23
N VAL A 156 -1.40 -7.26 -13.85
CA VAL A 156 -2.20 -6.14 -13.38
C VAL A 156 -3.58 -6.64 -12.97
N SER A 157 -3.98 -6.35 -11.74
CA SER A 157 -5.35 -6.53 -11.28
C SER A 157 -6.05 -5.18 -11.21
N TYR A 158 -7.34 -5.18 -11.54
CA TYR A 158 -8.12 -3.95 -11.60
C TYR A 158 -9.58 -4.19 -11.22
N ASP A 159 -10.33 -3.14 -10.89
CA ASP A 159 -11.78 -3.17 -10.76
C ASP A 159 -12.46 -2.31 -11.85
N GLU A 160 -13.77 -2.12 -11.73
CA GLU A 160 -14.55 -1.37 -12.73
C GLU A 160 -14.18 0.12 -12.84
N SER A 161 -13.36 0.67 -11.93
CA SER A 161 -12.89 2.07 -12.01
C SER A 161 -11.89 2.29 -13.14
N LEU A 162 -11.21 1.25 -13.62
CA LEU A 162 -10.20 1.40 -14.68
C LEU A 162 -10.89 1.66 -16.03
N PRO A 163 -10.49 2.68 -16.81
CA PRO A 163 -11.05 2.94 -18.15
C PRO A 163 -10.75 1.82 -19.15
N LEU A 164 -11.62 1.66 -20.17
CA LEU A 164 -11.46 0.62 -21.18
C LEU A 164 -10.20 0.82 -22.02
N GLU A 165 -9.88 2.05 -22.43
CA GLU A 165 -8.67 2.31 -23.23
C GLU A 165 -7.38 1.90 -22.49
N VAL A 166 -7.36 2.05 -21.17
CA VAL A 166 -6.21 1.68 -20.33
C VAL A 166 -6.10 0.16 -20.23
N LYS A 167 -7.22 -0.55 -20.08
CA LYS A 167 -7.25 -2.03 -20.09
C LYS A 167 -6.66 -2.57 -21.38
N GLU A 168 -7.15 -2.10 -22.52
CA GLU A 168 -6.69 -2.53 -23.84
C GLU A 168 -5.20 -2.21 -24.08
N ALA A 169 -4.73 -1.06 -23.57
CA ALA A 169 -3.31 -0.69 -23.65
C ALA A 169 -2.42 -1.61 -22.79
N ILE A 170 -2.85 -1.96 -21.58
CA ILE A 170 -2.12 -2.89 -20.70
C ILE A 170 -2.05 -4.30 -21.29
N GLU A 171 -3.12 -4.79 -21.92
CA GLU A 171 -3.13 -6.10 -22.60
C GLU A 171 -2.06 -6.19 -23.69
N LYS A 172 -1.81 -5.09 -24.41
CA LYS A 172 -0.76 -5.01 -25.45
C LYS A 172 0.66 -5.08 -24.88
N LEU A 173 0.85 -4.91 -23.57
CA LEU A 173 2.15 -5.03 -22.90
C LEU A 173 2.52 -6.49 -22.55
N ASN A 174 1.75 -7.49 -23.00
CA ASN A 174 1.92 -8.91 -22.65
C ASN A 174 1.84 -9.20 -21.14
N LEU A 175 1.08 -8.37 -20.40
CA LEU A 175 0.83 -8.57 -18.97
C LEU A 175 -0.46 -9.36 -18.76
N LYS A 176 -0.51 -10.19 -17.72
CA LYS A 176 -1.77 -10.83 -17.31
C LYS A 176 -2.69 -9.76 -16.71
N LEU A 177 -3.81 -9.50 -17.39
CA LEU A 177 -4.84 -8.59 -16.88
C LEU A 177 -5.94 -9.39 -16.15
N THR A 178 -6.39 -8.95 -14.98
CA THR A 178 -7.38 -9.68 -14.16
C THR A 178 -8.35 -8.75 -13.45
N LEU A 179 -9.64 -8.84 -13.80
CA LEU A 179 -10.71 -8.15 -13.08
C LEU A 179 -10.87 -8.74 -11.68
N VAL A 180 -10.93 -7.87 -10.67
CA VAL A 180 -11.24 -8.21 -9.29
C VAL A 180 -12.62 -7.65 -9.01
N THR A 181 -13.63 -8.52 -8.96
CA THR A 181 -14.96 -8.12 -8.51
C THR A 181 -14.85 -7.75 -7.03
N ALA A 182 -15.14 -6.50 -6.67
CA ALA A 182 -15.33 -6.10 -5.29
C ALA A 182 -16.27 -7.13 -4.65
N GLY A 183 -15.77 -7.84 -3.62
CA GLY A 183 -16.56 -8.84 -2.93
C GLY A 183 -17.91 -8.22 -2.58
N VAL A 184 -18.99 -8.80 -3.10
CA VAL A 184 -20.36 -8.49 -2.68
C VAL A 184 -20.38 -8.67 -1.17
N LYS A 185 -20.31 -7.56 -0.43
CA LYS A 185 -20.62 -7.57 0.99
C LYS A 185 -22.13 -7.75 1.08
N GLY A 186 -22.54 -8.99 1.34
CA GLY A 186 -23.86 -9.26 1.91
C GLY A 186 -24.00 -8.64 3.30
#